data_AF-A0A1Y2CMP2-F1
#
_entry.id   AF-A0A1Y2CMP2-F1
#
_cell.length_a   1.000
_cell.length_b   1.000
_cell.length_c   1.000
_cell.angle_alpha   90.00
_cell.angle_beta   90.00
_cell.angle_gamma   90.00
#
_symmetry.space_group_name_H-M   'P 1'
#
loop_
_entity.id
_entity.type
_entity.pdbx_description
1 polymer ?
#
loop_
_entity_poly.entity_id
_entity_poly.type
_entity_poly.pdbx_seq_one_letter_code
_entity_poly.pdbx_strand_id
1 'polypeptide(L)'
;CRYRHQYPVGFKATKSQYGYDWTMTIEEGEDGPVFRVVADDEPDLPEFTGPSPTSPWTEVCKTVLGTSSKTRVSGPHQYGFTDP
;
A
#
# COMPACT_ATOMS: atom_id res chain seq x y z
N CYS A 1 18.03 -5.88 12.35
CA CYS A 1 16.58 -5.76 12.64
C CYS A 1 15.83 -5.53 11.35
N ARG A 2 15.03 -6.51 10.87
CA ARG A 2 14.38 -6.42 9.55
C ARG A 2 13.12 -5.56 9.50
N TYR A 3 12.59 -5.12 10.65
CA TYR A 3 11.40 -4.27 10.70
C TYR A 3 11.62 -3.18 11.76
N ARG A 4 11.67 -1.92 11.30
CA ARG A 4 11.88 -0.73 12.15
C ARG A 4 10.56 -0.27 12.82
N HIS A 5 9.43 -0.77 12.33
CA HIS A 5 8.08 -0.53 12.83
C HIS A 5 7.40 -1.89 13.06
N GLN A 6 6.59 -2.02 14.12
CA GLN A 6 5.71 -3.18 14.30
C GLN A 6 4.55 -3.06 13.31
N TYR A 7 4.35 -4.07 12.48
CA TYR A 7 3.23 -4.12 11.53
C TYR A 7 2.18 -5.10 12.07
N PRO A 8 1.06 -4.61 12.64
CA PRO A 8 0.03 -5.49 13.14
C PRO A 8 -0.65 -6.19 11.96
N VAL A 9 -0.56 -7.51 11.93
CA VAL A 9 -1.42 -8.36 11.08
C VAL A 9 -2.87 -8.08 11.46
N GLY A 10 -3.74 -7.92 10.46
CA GLY A 10 -5.13 -7.49 10.62
C GLY A 10 -5.33 -5.98 10.60
N PHE A 11 -4.27 -5.19 10.42
CA PHE A 11 -4.40 -3.75 10.21
C PHE A 11 -5.17 -3.49 8.92
N LYS A 12 -6.20 -2.63 9.02
CA LYS A 12 -6.96 -2.12 7.89
C LYS A 12 -6.98 -0.60 7.98
N ALA A 13 -6.67 0.07 6.89
CA ALA A 13 -6.78 1.51 6.76
C ALA A 13 -7.32 1.87 5.37
N THR A 14 -8.11 2.93 5.29
CA THR A 14 -8.63 3.45 4.04
C THR A 14 -7.99 4.79 3.72
N LYS A 15 -7.77 5.06 2.43
CA LYS A 15 -7.16 6.30 1.98
C LYS A 15 -7.69 6.71 0.61
N SER A 16 -8.28 7.89 0.54
CA SER A 16 -8.65 8.51 -0.72
C SER A 16 -7.42 9.19 -1.35
N GLN A 17 -6.96 8.70 -2.50
CA GLN A 17 -5.83 9.27 -3.22
C GLN A 17 -5.92 9.02 -4.73
N TYR A 18 -5.45 9.98 -5.52
CA TYR A 18 -5.46 9.90 -7.00
C TYR A 18 -6.86 9.73 -7.62
N GLY A 19 -7.90 10.16 -6.90
CA GLY A 19 -9.29 10.01 -7.33
C GLY A 19 -9.93 8.67 -7.00
N TYR A 20 -9.24 7.80 -6.25
CA TYR A 20 -9.73 6.49 -5.83
C TYR A 20 -9.71 6.31 -4.31
N ASP A 21 -10.58 5.45 -3.81
CA ASP A 21 -10.65 5.04 -2.40
C ASP A 21 -9.92 3.72 -2.19
N TRP A 22 -8.69 3.81 -1.66
CA TRP A 22 -7.83 2.68 -1.44
C TRP A 22 -8.03 2.07 -0.06
N THR A 23 -8.36 0.78 0.00
CA THR A 23 -8.25 -0.04 1.20
C THR A 23 -6.88 -0.69 1.25
N MET A 24 -6.17 -0.45 2.35
CA MET A 24 -4.89 -1.06 2.68
C MET A 24 -5.09 -2.07 3.80
N THR A 25 -4.54 -3.26 3.64
CA THR A 25 -4.58 -4.33 4.63
C THR A 25 -3.20 -4.94 4.83
N ILE A 26 -2.92 -5.36 6.07
CA ILE A 26 -1.73 -6.13 6.40
C ILE A 26 -2.18 -7.53 6.80
N GLU A 27 -1.83 -8.51 5.99
CA GLU A 27 -2.18 -9.92 6.19
C GLU A 27 -0.95 -10.72 6.62
N GLU A 28 -1.18 -11.88 7.23
CA GLU A 28 -0.10 -12.81 7.57
C GLU A 28 0.26 -13.63 6.33
N GLY A 29 1.50 -13.51 5.86
CA GLY A 29 2.06 -14.38 4.82
C GLY A 29 3.05 -15.38 5.41
N GLU A 30 3.38 -16.38 4.60
CA GLU A 30 4.23 -17.52 4.98
C GLU A 30 5.64 -17.10 5.48
N ASP A 31 6.21 -16.05 4.88
CA ASP A 31 7.54 -15.49 5.22
C ASP A 31 7.49 -14.17 6.03
N GLY A 32 6.29 -13.68 6.39
CA GLY A 32 6.09 -12.40 7.06
C GLY A 32 4.85 -11.63 6.58
N PRO A 33 4.66 -10.37 7.02
CA PRO A 33 3.46 -9.61 6.69
C PRO A 33 3.37 -9.29 5.19
N VAL A 34 2.18 -9.49 4.63
CA VAL A 34 1.83 -9.15 3.25
C VAL A 34 0.99 -7.88 3.26
N PHE A 35 1.44 -6.89 2.51
CA PHE A 35 0.75 -5.61 2.39
C PHE A 35 -0.10 -5.66 1.13
N ARG A 36 -1.42 -5.46 1.27
CA ARG A 36 -2.39 -5.51 0.18
C ARG A 36 -3.10 -4.16 0.06
N VAL A 37 -3.26 -3.68 -1.17
CA VAL A 37 -3.91 -2.41 -1.51
C VAL A 37 -4.91 -2.64 -2.63
N VAL A 38 -6.16 -2.24 -2.43
CA VAL A 38 -7.27 -2.43 -3.38
C VAL A 38 -8.05 -1.12 -3.50
N ALA A 39 -8.48 -0.75 -4.70
CA ALA A 39 -9.43 0.34 -4.90
C ALA A 39 -10.85 -0.21 -4.71
N ASP A 40 -11.54 0.17 -3.63
CA ASP A 40 -12.90 -0.31 -3.36
C ASP A 40 -13.94 0.31 -4.31
N ASP A 41 -13.64 1.50 -4.84
CA ASP A 41 -14.50 2.27 -5.72
C ASP A 41 -14.31 1.95 -7.21
N GLU A 42 -13.22 1.25 -7.56
CA GLU A 42 -12.90 0.88 -8.94
C GLU A 42 -12.48 -0.60 -9.03
N PRO A 43 -13.45 -1.53 -9.22
CA PRO A 43 -13.17 -2.96 -9.26
C PRO A 43 -12.40 -3.42 -10.51
N ASP A 44 -12.27 -2.57 -11.53
CA ASP A 44 -11.45 -2.86 -12.72
C ASP A 44 -9.94 -2.73 -12.44
N LEU A 45 -9.55 -2.09 -11.32
CA LEU A 45 -8.15 -2.01 -10.92
C LEU A 45 -7.69 -3.30 -10.23
N PRO A 46 -6.49 -3.79 -10.55
CA PRO A 46 -5.97 -5.00 -9.93
C PRO A 46 -5.64 -4.76 -8.46
N GLU A 47 -5.66 -5.83 -7.68
CA GLU A 47 -5.17 -5.80 -6.32
C GLU A 47 -3.64 -5.76 -6.30
N PHE A 48 -3.07 -4.85 -5.52
CA PHE A 48 -1.63 -4.66 -5.41
C PHE A 48 -1.12 -5.26 -4.11
N THR A 49 -0.18 -6.20 -4.19
CA THR A 49 0.37 -6.88 -3.01
C THR A 49 1.89 -6.80 -2.96
N GLY A 50 2.48 -6.85 -1.77
CA GLY A 50 3.93 -6.95 -1.65
C GLY A 50 4.43 -7.17 -0.23
N PRO A 51 5.71 -7.56 -0.08
CA PRO A 51 6.32 -7.86 1.22
C PRO A 51 6.70 -6.61 2.03
N SER A 52 6.41 -5.41 1.49
CA SER A 52 6.70 -4.13 2.14
C SER A 52 5.58 -3.13 1.86
N PRO A 53 5.34 -2.14 2.73
CA PRO A 53 4.29 -1.14 2.52
C PRO A 53 4.53 -0.25 1.29
N THR A 54 5.78 -0.15 0.83
CA THR A 54 6.15 0.67 -0.33
C THR A 54 5.90 -0.04 -1.65
N SER A 55 6.01 -1.37 -1.67
CA SER A 55 5.85 -2.19 -2.88
C SER A 55 4.49 -2.00 -3.56
N PRO A 56 3.33 -2.20 -2.89
CA PRO A 56 2.03 -2.10 -3.54
C PRO A 56 1.73 -0.67 -4.00
N TRP A 57 2.10 0.36 -3.22
CA TRP A 57 1.92 1.75 -3.64
C TRP A 57 2.78 2.15 -4.84
N THR A 58 3.95 1.52 -5.00
CA THR A 58 4.77 1.73 -6.20
C THR A 58 4.05 1.20 -7.44
N GLU A 59 3.37 0.07 -7.33
CA GLU A 59 2.56 -0.47 -8.42
C GLU A 59 1.31 0.36 -8.68
N VAL A 60 0.59 0.79 -7.64
CA VAL A 60 -0.52 1.75 -7.76
C VAL A 60 -0.09 2.98 -8.56
N CYS A 61 1.05 3.59 -8.22
CA CYS A 61 1.54 4.75 -8.97
C CYS A 61 1.87 4.43 -10.43
N LYS A 62 2.44 3.26 -10.73
CA LYS A 62 2.71 2.86 -12.13
C LYS A 62 1.42 2.66 -12.91
N THR A 63 0.40 2.07 -12.30
CA THR A 63 -0.89 1.79 -12.94
C THR A 63 -1.71 3.07 -13.13
N VAL A 64 -1.86 3.88 -12.07
CA VAL A 64 -2.74 5.05 -12.05
C VAL A 64 -2.10 6.28 -12.70
N LEU A 65 -0.80 6.53 -12.49
CA LEU A 65 -0.10 7.71 -13.03
C LEU A 65 0.67 7.39 -14.32
N GLY A 66 0.70 6.13 -14.74
CA GLY A 66 1.50 5.65 -15.86
C GLY A 66 3.01 5.59 -15.57
N THR A 67 3.75 4.94 -16.46
CA THR A 67 5.21 4.71 -16.38
C THR A 67 6.07 5.98 -16.44
N SER A 68 5.49 7.13 -16.79
CA SER A 68 6.17 8.43 -16.88
C SER A 68 6.24 9.19 -15.56
N SER A 69 5.57 8.69 -14.51
CA SER A 69 5.49 9.36 -13.22
C SER A 69 6.79 9.21 -12.42
N LYS A 70 7.51 10.33 -12.19
CA LYS A 70 8.71 10.40 -11.32
C LYS A 70 8.37 10.45 -9.81
N THR A 71 7.14 10.13 -9.44
CA THR A 71 6.64 10.29 -8.07
C THR A 71 7.36 9.32 -7.14
N ARG A 72 8.13 9.85 -6.18
CA ARG A 72 8.74 9.04 -5.13
C ARG A 72 7.68 8.70 -4.09
N VAL A 73 7.36 7.42 -3.97
CA VAL A 73 6.42 6.90 -2.98
C VAL A 73 7.18 6.53 -1.70
N SER A 74 6.75 7.08 -0.57
CA SER A 74 7.17 6.62 0.76
C SER A 74 6.04 5.80 1.38
N GLY A 75 6.15 4.47 1.32
CA GLY A 75 5.14 3.55 1.87
C GLY A 75 4.75 3.83 3.33
N PRO A 76 5.70 4.08 4.26
CA PRO A 76 5.38 4.38 5.65
C PRO A 76 4.51 5.64 5.84
N HIS A 77 4.71 6.66 5.00
CA HIS A 77 3.89 7.88 5.01
C HIS A 77 2.50 7.63 4.43
N GLN A 78 2.40 6.78 3.42
CA GLN A 78 1.11 6.42 2.83
C GLN A 78 0.23 5.63 3.80
N TYR A 79 0.84 4.75 4.59
CA TYR A 79 0.18 3.95 5.63
C TYR A 79 -0.05 4.70 6.96
N GLY A 80 0.38 5.96 7.09
CA GLY A 80 0.17 6.76 8.30
C GLY A 80 1.10 6.43 9.48
N PHE A 81 2.19 5.70 9.27
CA PHE A 81 3.16 5.33 10.32
C PHE A 81 4.16 6.44 10.67
N THR A 82 3.99 7.65 10.14
CA THR A 82 4.94 8.77 10.28
C THR A 82 4.35 10.06 10.85
N ASP A 83 3.06 10.09 11.20
CA ASP A 83 2.51 11.24 11.93
C ASP A 83 2.80 11.06 13.44
N PRO A 84 3.44 12.04 14.11
CA PRO A 84 3.84 11.97 15.52
C PRO A 84 2.67 12.06 16.51
#